data_AF-A0A925FS15-F1
#
_entry.id   AF-A0A925FS15-F1
#
_cell.length_a   1.000
_cell.length_b   1.000
_cell.length_c   1.000
_cell.angle_alpha   90.00
_cell.angle_beta   90.00
_cell.angle_gamma   90.00
#
_symmetry.space_group_name_H-M   'P 1'
#
loop_
_entity.id
_entity.type
_entity.pdbx_description
1 polymer ?
#
loop_
_entity_poly.entity_id
_entity_poly.type
_entity_poly.pdbx_seq_one_letter_code
_entity_poly.pdbx_strand_id
1 'polypeptide(L)'
;MRLYSINTGHFKLDGGAMFGVVPKTIWNKLNPADENNLCSWALRCLLIEDGNRLILIDNGNGDKQDAKFFSHYHLHGDDTLDKSLAKQGFARKDITDVFLT
;
A
#
# COMPACT_ATOMS: atom_id res chain seq x y z
N MET A 1 12.69 13.27 14.59
CA MET A 1 12.00 12.70 13.42
C MET A 1 12.74 11.50 12.83
N ARG A 2 12.13 10.31 12.89
CA ARG A 2 12.52 9.09 12.15
C ARG A 2 11.37 8.66 11.24
N LEU A 3 11.70 8.11 10.07
CA LEU A 3 10.74 7.73 9.04
C LEU A 3 10.83 6.25 8.75
N TYR A 4 9.67 5.59 8.65
CA TYR A 4 9.57 4.16 8.36
C TYR A 4 8.64 3.93 7.16
N SER A 5 9.07 3.05 6.27
CA SER A 5 8.22 2.51 5.20
C SER A 5 7.42 1.33 5.74
N ILE A 6 6.10 1.47 5.82
CA ILE A 6 5.20 0.42 6.30
C ILE A 6 4.45 -0.17 5.11
N ASN A 7 4.90 -1.33 4.63
CA ASN A 7 4.19 -2.05 3.57
C ASN A 7 2.97 -2.78 4.15
N THR A 8 1.80 -2.62 3.55
CA THR A 8 0.53 -3.21 4.01
C THR A 8 -0.07 -4.20 3.01
N GLY A 9 0.75 -4.64 2.05
CA GLY A 9 0.39 -5.63 1.05
C GLY A 9 0.50 -5.08 -0.37
N HIS A 10 0.15 -5.92 -1.33
CA HIS A 10 0.12 -5.56 -2.74
C HIS A 10 -1.25 -5.84 -3.33
N PHE A 11 -1.56 -5.12 -4.39
CA PHE A 11 -2.77 -5.26 -5.18
C PHE A 11 -2.44 -5.06 -6.65
N LYS A 12 -3.38 -5.38 -7.53
CA LYS A 12 -3.24 -5.12 -8.95
C LYS A 12 -4.29 -4.14 -9.46
N LEU A 13 -3.88 -3.31 -10.40
CA LEU A 13 -4.76 -2.44 -11.21
C LEU A 13 -4.29 -2.42 -12.65
N ASP A 14 -5.18 -2.03 -13.55
CA ASP A 14 -4.88 -1.82 -14.97
C ASP A 14 -3.73 -0.81 -15.14
N GLY A 15 -2.67 -1.24 -15.83
CA GLY A 15 -1.50 -0.39 -16.07
C GLY A 15 -1.83 0.83 -16.93
N GLY A 16 -2.74 0.71 -17.89
CA GLY A 16 -3.18 1.83 -18.73
C GLY A 16 -3.87 2.93 -17.91
N ALA A 17 -4.75 2.54 -16.98
CA ALA A 17 -5.41 3.46 -16.06
C ALA A 17 -4.41 4.21 -15.17
N MET A 18 -3.35 3.53 -14.70
CA MET A 18 -2.35 4.13 -13.81
C MET A 18 -1.34 5.02 -14.53
N PHE A 19 -1.03 4.74 -15.80
CA PHE A 19 -0.08 5.52 -16.60
C PHE A 19 -0.74 6.53 -17.56
N GLY A 20 -2.07 6.53 -17.67
CA GLY A 20 -2.85 7.48 -18.46
C GLY A 20 -2.44 7.49 -19.93
N VAL A 21 -1.97 8.64 -20.42
CA VAL A 21 -1.62 8.83 -21.83
C VAL A 21 -0.28 8.19 -22.23
N VAL A 22 0.51 7.69 -21.28
CA VAL A 22 1.82 7.11 -21.58
C VAL A 22 1.65 5.76 -22.30
N PRO A 23 2.29 5.54 -23.47
CA PRO A 23 2.16 4.28 -24.20
C PRO A 23 2.65 3.05 -23.44
N LYS A 24 1.93 1.93 -23.57
CA LYS A 24 2.29 0.64 -22.94
C LYS A 24 3.69 0.16 -23.29
N THR A 25 4.15 0.38 -24.51
CA THR A 25 5.51 0.02 -24.94
C THR A 25 6.62 0.72 -24.15
N ILE A 26 6.30 1.82 -23.45
CA ILE A 26 7.22 2.55 -22.58
C ILE A 26 7.07 2.08 -21.13
N TRP A 27 5.88 2.22 -20.53
CA TRP A 27 5.71 1.95 -19.10
C TRP A 27 5.84 0.48 -18.73
N ASN A 28 5.50 -0.46 -19.63
CA ASN A 28 5.56 -1.89 -19.35
C ASN A 28 6.99 -2.42 -19.15
N LYS A 29 8.01 -1.64 -19.57
CA LYS A 29 9.42 -1.97 -19.31
C LYS A 29 9.79 -1.75 -17.84
N LEU A 30 9.14 -0.80 -17.18
CA LEU A 30 9.38 -0.43 -15.77
C LEU A 30 8.42 -1.16 -14.83
N ASN A 31 7.16 -1.29 -15.24
CA ASN A 31 6.11 -1.96 -14.49
C ASN A 31 5.44 -2.99 -15.42
N PRO A 32 5.99 -4.21 -15.52
CA PRO A 32 5.42 -5.26 -16.37
C PRO A 32 4.00 -5.61 -15.93
N ALA A 33 3.06 -5.51 -16.86
CA ALA A 33 1.69 -5.99 -16.68
C ALA A 33 1.59 -7.49 -16.99
N ASP A 34 0.59 -8.14 -16.40
CA ASP A 34 0.19 -9.50 -16.76
C ASP A 34 -0.69 -9.54 -18.02
N GLU A 35 -1.20 -10.74 -18.34
CA GLU A 35 -2.07 -11.02 -19.49
C GLU A 35 -3.38 -10.22 -19.49
N ASN A 36 -3.85 -9.77 -18.33
CA ASN A 36 -5.04 -8.95 -18.16
C ASN A 36 -4.72 -7.44 -18.12
N ASN A 37 -3.50 -7.05 -18.50
CA ASN A 37 -2.99 -5.69 -18.43
C ASN A 37 -2.88 -5.14 -16.99
N LEU A 38 -2.84 -6.02 -15.98
CA LEU A 38 -2.75 -5.60 -14.58
C LEU A 38 -1.30 -5.57 -14.09
N CYS A 39 -0.91 -4.48 -13.44
CA CYS A 39 0.38 -4.32 -12.77
C CYS A 39 0.24 -4.53 -11.26
N SER A 40 1.31 -4.96 -10.59
CA SER A 40 1.35 -5.02 -9.12
C SER A 40 1.77 -3.68 -8.51
N TRP A 41 1.07 -3.28 -7.45
CA TRP A 41 1.26 -2.03 -6.73
C TRP A 41 1.39 -2.31 -5.23
N ALA A 42 2.34 -1.64 -4.58
CA ALA A 42 2.53 -1.75 -3.13
C ALA A 42 1.67 -0.72 -2.40
N LEU A 43 0.99 -1.15 -1.34
CA LEU A 43 0.28 -0.28 -0.42
C LEU A 43 1.24 0.12 0.70
N ARG A 44 1.98 1.20 0.47
CA ARG A 44 3.00 1.66 1.39
C ARG A 44 2.52 2.90 2.15
N CYS A 45 2.36 2.75 3.46
CA CYS A 45 2.14 3.85 4.38
C CYS A 45 3.48 4.44 4.81
N LEU A 46 3.47 5.71 5.21
CA LEU A 46 4.60 6.36 5.88
C LEU A 46 4.30 6.45 7.37
N LEU A 47 5.21 5.95 8.19
CA LEU A 47 5.17 6.15 9.64
C LEU A 47 6.26 7.12 10.05
N ILE A 48 5.88 8.12 10.86
CA ILE A 48 6.73 9.20 11.33
C ILE A 48 6.78 9.15 12.85
N GLU A 49 7.96 8.88 13.41
CA GLU A 49 8.22 9.02 14.84
C GLU A 49 8.85 10.39 15.09
N ASP A 50 8.17 11.27 15.82
CA ASP A 50 8.67 12.58 16.16
C ASP A 50 8.32 13.00 17.60
N GLY A 51 9.30 12.93 18.49
CA GLY A 51 9.10 13.20 19.91
C GLY A 51 8.14 12.19 20.54
N ASN A 52 7.01 12.68 21.05
CA ASN A 52 5.94 11.85 21.62
C ASN A 52 4.82 11.55 20.62
N ARG A 53 4.99 11.90 19.34
CA ARG A 53 4.04 11.65 18.26
C ARG A 53 4.48 10.46 17.44
N LEU A 54 3.53 9.61 17.12
CA LEU A 54 3.69 8.53 16.16
C LEU A 54 2.59 8.67 15.11
N ILE A 55 2.95 9.26 13.98
CA ILE A 55 2.02 9.71 12.95
C ILE A 55 2.03 8.71 11.81
N LEU A 56 0.85 8.24 11.41
CA LEU A 56 0.69 7.36 10.25
C LEU A 56 0.03 8.13 9.09
N ILE A 57 0.65 8.07 7.91
CA ILE A 57 0.07 8.55 6.65
C ILE A 57 -0.54 7.36 5.91
N ASP A 58 -1.84 7.43 5.66
CA ASP A 58 -2.72 6.36 5.15
C ASP A 58 -2.73 5.09 6.03
N ASN A 59 -3.62 4.15 5.74
CA ASN A 59 -3.79 2.93 6.55
C ASN A 59 -3.95 1.64 5.72
N GLY A 60 -3.55 1.67 4.45
CA GLY A 60 -3.66 0.54 3.54
C GLY A 60 -5.11 0.14 3.28
N ASN A 61 -5.34 -1.12 2.89
CA ASN A 61 -6.66 -1.59 2.50
C ASN A 61 -7.56 -2.01 3.67
N GLY A 62 -6.96 -2.37 4.81
CA GLY A 62 -7.67 -3.01 5.92
C GLY A 62 -8.41 -4.28 5.50
N ASP A 63 -9.45 -4.64 6.26
CA ASP A 63 -10.23 -5.88 6.12
C ASP A 63 -11.75 -5.63 6.19
N LYS A 64 -12.19 -4.36 6.11
CA LYS A 64 -13.60 -3.97 6.28
C LYS A 64 -14.50 -4.37 5.10
N GLN A 65 -13.95 -4.45 3.90
CA GLN A 65 -14.72 -4.69 2.67
C GLN A 65 -14.97 -6.20 2.46
N ASP A 66 -15.95 -6.53 1.63
CA ASP A 66 -16.30 -7.92 1.36
C ASP A 66 -15.35 -8.61 0.35
N ALA A 67 -15.47 -9.94 0.24
CA ALA A 67 -14.64 -10.73 -0.66
C ALA A 67 -14.86 -10.35 -2.14
N LYS A 68 -16.07 -9.89 -2.50
CA LYS A 68 -16.38 -9.47 -3.87
C LYS A 68 -15.62 -8.19 -4.22
N PHE A 69 -15.62 -7.19 -3.33
CA PHE A 69 -14.84 -5.98 -3.48
C PHE A 69 -13.36 -6.31 -3.66
N PHE A 70 -12.78 -7.11 -2.75
CA PHE A 70 -11.36 -7.47 -2.83
C PHE A 70 -11.00 -8.35 -4.03
N SER A 71 -11.95 -9.09 -4.61
CA SER A 71 -11.71 -9.91 -5.81
C SER A 71 -11.27 -9.08 -7.02
N HIS A 72 -11.64 -7.80 -7.10
CA HIS A 72 -11.23 -6.90 -8.17
C HIS A 72 -9.78 -6.39 -8.04
N TYR A 73 -9.21 -6.45 -6.84
CA TYR A 73 -7.90 -5.88 -6.53
C TYR A 73 -6.78 -6.90 -6.55
N HIS A 74 -7.07 -8.20 -6.73
CA HIS A 74 -6.07 -9.27 -6.80
C HIS A 74 -5.00 -9.14 -5.70
N LEU A 75 -5.44 -9.01 -4.44
CA LEU A 75 -4.55 -8.82 -3.30
C LEU A 75 -3.53 -9.96 -3.20
N HIS A 76 -2.28 -9.62 -2.91
CA HIS A 76 -1.19 -10.59 -2.80
C HIS A 76 -0.08 -10.13 -1.85
N GLY A 77 0.69 -11.10 -1.35
CA GLY A 77 1.66 -10.92 -0.27
C GLY A 77 1.03 -11.08 1.12
N ASP A 78 1.89 -11.13 2.15
CA ASP A 78 1.49 -11.49 3.52
C ASP A 78 1.56 -10.33 4.52
N ASP A 79 2.03 -9.17 4.06
CA ASP A 79 2.15 -7.97 4.88
C ASP A 79 0.76 -7.40 5.22
N THR A 80 0.63 -6.91 6.44
CA THR A 80 -0.56 -6.21 6.94
C THR A 80 -0.07 -5.02 7.77
N LEU A 81 -0.92 -4.04 8.02
CA LEU A 81 -0.55 -2.88 8.84
C LEU A 81 0.03 -3.30 10.19
N ASP A 82 -0.63 -4.20 10.93
CA ASP A 82 -0.16 -4.61 12.26
C ASP A 82 1.16 -5.38 12.20
N LYS A 83 1.30 -6.34 11.27
CA LYS A 83 2.56 -7.10 11.12
C LYS A 83 3.72 -6.16 10.80
N SER A 84 3.49 -5.17 9.95
CA SER A 84 4.53 -4.25 9.51
C SER A 84 4.88 -3.19 10.55
N LEU A 85 3.91 -2.72 11.34
CA LEU A 85 4.19 -1.90 12.54
C LEU A 85 4.98 -2.70 13.57
N ALA A 86 4.58 -3.95 13.84
CA ALA A 86 5.27 -4.81 14.81
C ALA A 86 6.72 -5.09 14.41
N LYS A 87 7.02 -5.24 13.11
CA LYS A 87 8.40 -5.33 12.59
C LYS A 87 9.26 -4.10 12.94
N GLN A 88 8.64 -2.93 13.14
CA GLN A 88 9.31 -1.69 13.56
C GLN A 88 9.21 -1.44 15.08
N GLY A 89 8.63 -2.36 15.86
CA GLY A 89 8.49 -2.24 17.31
C GLY A 89 7.29 -1.43 17.78
N PHE A 90 6.32 -1.15 16.90
CA PHE A 90 5.11 -0.39 17.22
C PHE A 90 3.85 -1.24 17.10
N ALA A 91 2.78 -0.83 17.78
CA ALA A 91 1.43 -1.33 17.62
C ALA A 91 0.47 -0.20 17.22
N ARG A 92 -0.68 -0.56 16.64
CA ARG A 92 -1.72 0.40 16.24
C ARG A 92 -2.15 1.38 17.35
N LYS A 93 -2.12 0.93 18.62
CA LYS A 93 -2.51 1.73 19.79
C LYS A 93 -1.49 2.82 20.14
N ASP A 94 -0.27 2.71 19.62
CA ASP A 94 0.79 3.67 19.85
C ASP A 94 0.69 4.86 18.86
N ILE A 95 -0.07 4.70 17.77
CA ILE A 95 -0.31 5.74 16.77
C ILE A 95 -1.13 6.86 17.41
N THR A 96 -0.60 8.07 17.36
CA THR A 96 -1.23 9.25 17.95
C THR A 96 -2.11 10.00 16.96
N ASP A 97 -1.74 9.98 15.68
CA ASP A 97 -2.39 10.76 14.62
C ASP A 97 -2.40 9.95 13.31
N VAL A 98 -3.47 10.08 12.53
CA VAL A 98 -3.60 9.49 11.19
C VAL A 98 -3.99 10.58 10.21
N PHE A 99 -3.21 10.72 9.13
CA PHE A 99 -3.53 11.60 8.00
C PHE A 99 -3.85 10.74 6.78
N LEU A 100 -4.97 11.03 6.11
CA LEU A 100 -5.42 10.32 4.92
C LEU A 100 -5.27 11.22 3.69
N THR A 101 -4.76 10.68 2.59
CA THR A 101 -4.52 11.42 1.33
C THR A 101 -5.63 11.26 0.29
#